data_AF-A0A5N6UE59-F1
#
_entry.id   AF-A0A5N6UE59-F1
#
_cell.length_a   1.000
_cell.length_b   1.000
_cell.length_c   1.000
_cell.angle_alpha   90.00
_cell.angle_beta   90.00
_cell.angle_gamma   90.00
#
_symmetry.space_group_name_H-M   'P 1'
#
loop_
_entity.id
_entity.type
_entity.pdbx_description
1 polymer ?
#
loop_
_entity_poly.entity_id
_entity_poly.type
_entity_poly.pdbx_seq_one_letter_code
_entity_poly.pdbx_strand_id
1 'polypeptide(L)'
;MELPGNKSSLLLSSYTPIQPQSNMANSDISHQITSLIEVTEGIVEAYNPIKDLRGLPETFRTVNSLLPFIRQILRDAKRPTKRVLSANDTEALKTALYGCTEKANKLLEILKKIAKKTNGQFNSSVYRAIIIQHGKHRVETLADGILQDLGALVTLPIYPADMQRQIESLENAREVLAKVSPSLADSDLAEPPRAANLYGDHSRQYNQFGEGGQRMADGHYFEARGNQTFGMFPPKSFMNSSEIAAGQ
;
A
#
# COMPACT_ATOMS: atom_id res chain seq x y z
N MET A 1 -66.08 35.45 -39.75
CA MET A 1 -65.35 34.16 -39.77
C MET A 1 -63.95 34.48 -39.28
N GLU A 2 -63.76 34.41 -37.96
CA GLU A 2 -62.48 34.65 -37.29
C GLU A 2 -61.61 33.41 -37.39
N LEU A 3 -60.31 33.59 -37.64
CA LEU A 3 -59.28 32.57 -37.45
C LEU A 3 -58.15 33.19 -36.61
N PRO A 4 -57.70 32.52 -35.54
CA PRO A 4 -56.81 33.10 -34.53
C PRO A 4 -55.33 32.97 -34.90
N GLY A 5 -54.55 33.95 -34.45
CA GLY A 5 -53.09 33.98 -34.54
C GLY A 5 -52.42 32.88 -33.71
N ASN A 6 -51.51 32.14 -34.34
CA ASN A 6 -50.60 31.21 -33.70
C ASN A 6 -49.31 31.95 -33.31
N LYS A 7 -49.01 31.96 -32.02
CA LYS A 7 -47.80 32.52 -31.42
C LYS A 7 -46.63 31.57 -31.66
N SER A 8 -45.66 31.95 -32.48
CA SER A 8 -44.37 31.27 -32.57
C SER A 8 -43.57 31.47 -31.28
N SER A 9 -43.65 30.53 -30.35
CA SER A 9 -42.67 30.39 -29.26
C SER A 9 -41.49 29.56 -29.76
N LEU A 10 -40.40 30.23 -30.12
CA LEU A 10 -39.11 29.60 -30.35
C LEU A 10 -38.56 29.13 -28.99
N LEU A 11 -38.66 27.83 -28.70
CA LEU A 11 -37.90 27.22 -27.64
C LEU A 11 -36.46 27.06 -28.13
N LEU A 12 -35.57 27.88 -27.56
CA LEU A 12 -34.12 27.71 -27.61
C LEU A 12 -33.80 26.32 -27.05
N SER A 13 -33.44 25.38 -27.93
CA SER A 13 -32.84 24.12 -27.52
C SER A 13 -31.46 24.43 -26.96
N SER A 14 -31.34 24.37 -25.63
CA SER A 14 -30.08 24.51 -24.92
C SER A 14 -29.18 23.33 -25.28
N TYR A 15 -28.21 23.58 -26.15
CA TYR A 15 -27.03 22.73 -26.32
C TYR A 15 -26.23 22.76 -25.01
N THR A 16 -26.25 21.67 -24.25
CA THR A 16 -25.25 21.41 -23.22
C THR A 16 -24.14 20.56 -23.84
N PRO A 17 -22.91 21.08 -24.00
CA PRO A 17 -21.78 20.22 -24.32
C PRO A 17 -21.38 19.47 -23.05
N ILE A 18 -21.85 18.23 -22.91
CA ILE A 18 -21.23 17.29 -22.00
C ILE A 18 -19.90 16.90 -22.66
N GLN A 19 -18.77 17.33 -22.11
CA GLN A 19 -17.54 16.53 -21.86
C GLN A 19 -16.40 17.44 -21.33
N PRO A 20 -16.02 17.28 -20.04
CA PRO A 20 -14.61 17.44 -19.66
C PRO A 20 -14.02 16.28 -18.83
N GLN A 21 -14.82 15.33 -18.34
CA GLN A 21 -14.35 14.36 -17.33
C GLN A 21 -13.42 13.25 -17.85
N SER A 22 -13.56 12.82 -19.11
CA SER A 22 -12.77 11.71 -19.68
C SER A 22 -11.30 12.09 -19.92
N ASN A 23 -11.02 13.34 -20.32
CA ASN A 23 -9.66 13.78 -20.64
C ASN A 23 -8.78 13.97 -19.39
N MET A 24 -9.35 14.46 -18.28
CA MET A 24 -8.59 14.64 -17.03
C MET A 24 -8.23 13.30 -16.38
N ALA A 25 -9.14 12.33 -16.36
CA ALA A 25 -8.87 11.00 -15.80
C ALA A 25 -7.77 10.26 -16.57
N ASN A 26 -7.79 10.34 -17.90
CA ASN A 26 -6.75 9.75 -18.74
C ASN A 26 -5.37 10.38 -18.53
N SER A 27 -5.31 11.70 -18.31
CA SER A 27 -4.06 12.41 -17.98
C SER A 27 -3.49 11.96 -16.64
N ASP A 28 -4.32 11.82 -15.62
CA ASP A 28 -3.93 11.37 -14.27
C ASP A 28 -3.36 9.94 -14.30
N ILE A 29 -4.04 9.02 -14.96
CA ILE A 29 -3.58 7.63 -15.15
C ILE A 29 -2.23 7.57 -15.87
N SER A 30 -2.08 8.32 -16.97
CA SER A 30 -0.83 8.36 -17.74
C SER A 30 0.34 8.92 -16.91
N HIS A 31 0.08 9.94 -16.10
CA HIS A 31 1.07 10.49 -15.17
C HIS A 31 1.47 9.47 -14.11
N GLN A 32 0.50 8.76 -13.51
CA GLN A 32 0.77 7.70 -12.53
C GLN A 32 1.62 6.56 -13.10
N ILE A 33 1.31 6.08 -14.31
CA ILE A 33 2.12 5.04 -14.97
C ILE A 33 3.54 5.55 -15.25
N THR A 34 3.68 6.82 -15.63
CA THR A 34 5.01 7.43 -15.86
C THR A 34 5.82 7.48 -14.57
N SER A 35 5.23 7.98 -13.50
CA SER A 35 5.84 8.02 -12.17
C SER A 35 6.27 6.62 -11.70
N LEU A 36 5.42 5.60 -11.92
CA LEU A 36 5.76 4.22 -11.56
C LEU A 36 6.91 3.62 -12.39
N ILE A 37 7.01 3.98 -13.67
CA ILE A 37 8.17 3.63 -14.51
C ILE A 37 9.45 4.25 -13.94
N GLU A 38 9.41 5.53 -13.57
CA GLU A 38 10.54 6.24 -12.96
C GLU A 38 10.96 5.61 -11.63
N VAL A 39 9.99 5.25 -10.77
CA VAL A 39 10.28 4.53 -9.52
C VAL A 39 10.94 3.18 -9.81
N THR A 40 10.47 2.45 -10.82
CA THR A 40 11.07 1.16 -11.24
C THR A 40 12.51 1.34 -11.70
N GLU A 41 12.82 2.40 -12.44
CA GLU A 41 14.18 2.75 -12.84
C GLU A 41 15.04 3.12 -11.62
N GLY A 42 14.49 3.90 -10.69
CA GLY A 42 15.13 4.22 -9.42
C GLY A 42 15.44 2.98 -8.56
N ILE A 43 14.62 1.91 -8.62
CA ILE A 43 14.89 0.65 -7.92
C ILE A 43 16.15 -0.02 -8.50
N VAL A 44 16.27 -0.07 -9.83
CA VAL A 44 17.47 -0.61 -10.50
C VAL A 44 18.72 0.20 -10.10
N GLU A 45 18.60 1.52 -10.07
CA GLU A 45 19.69 2.40 -9.63
C GLU A 45 20.06 2.18 -8.16
N ALA A 46 19.09 2.04 -7.27
CA ALA A 46 19.31 1.76 -5.86
C ALA A 46 19.87 0.35 -5.60
N TYR A 47 19.64 -0.60 -6.53
CA TYR A 47 20.22 -1.93 -6.48
C TYR A 47 21.71 -1.96 -6.87
N ASN A 48 22.14 -1.10 -7.79
CA ASN A 48 23.51 -1.13 -8.33
C ASN A 48 24.63 -1.09 -7.27
N PRO A 49 24.56 -0.28 -6.20
CA PRO A 49 25.58 -0.25 -5.16
C PRO A 49 25.59 -1.52 -4.29
N ILE A 50 24.48 -2.26 -4.23
CA ILE A 50 24.34 -3.41 -3.32
C ILE A 50 24.50 -4.77 -4.00
N LYS A 51 24.49 -4.83 -5.34
CA LYS A 51 24.50 -6.07 -6.13
C LYS A 51 25.67 -7.01 -5.81
N ASP A 52 26.81 -6.44 -5.40
CA ASP A 52 28.07 -7.14 -5.12
C ASP A 52 28.33 -7.31 -3.61
N LEU A 53 27.35 -6.99 -2.74
CA LEU A 53 27.49 -7.22 -1.31
C LEU A 53 27.65 -8.71 -1.01
N ARG A 54 28.68 -9.04 -0.22
CA ARG A 54 28.88 -10.40 0.27
C ARG A 54 27.70 -10.84 1.14
N GLY A 55 27.16 -12.02 0.86
CA GLY A 55 26.03 -12.60 1.60
C GLY A 55 24.66 -11.99 1.26
N LEU A 56 24.55 -11.22 0.18
CA LEU A 56 23.25 -10.74 -0.30
C LEU A 56 22.35 -11.94 -0.68
N PRO A 57 21.12 -12.04 -0.15
CA PRO A 57 20.21 -13.12 -0.51
C PRO A 57 19.88 -13.14 -2.01
N GLU A 58 19.75 -14.33 -2.60
CA GLU A 58 19.47 -14.52 -4.03
C GLU A 58 18.13 -13.91 -4.47
N THR A 59 17.18 -13.76 -3.53
CA THR A 59 15.92 -13.04 -3.74
C THR A 59 16.14 -11.61 -4.24
N PHE A 60 17.16 -10.88 -3.78
CA PHE A 60 17.44 -9.53 -4.27
C PHE A 60 17.80 -9.52 -5.76
N ARG A 61 18.59 -10.51 -6.21
CA ARG A 61 18.95 -10.68 -7.63
C ARG A 61 17.74 -11.05 -8.46
N THR A 62 16.91 -11.95 -7.95
CA THR A 62 15.67 -12.38 -8.60
C THR A 62 14.68 -11.22 -8.73
N VAL A 63 14.50 -10.40 -7.69
CA VAL A 63 13.67 -9.20 -7.77
C VAL A 63 14.22 -8.24 -8.83
N ASN A 64 15.53 -8.00 -8.85
CA ASN A 64 16.14 -7.10 -9.83
C ASN A 64 16.00 -7.61 -11.28
N SER A 65 16.07 -8.93 -11.52
CA SER A 65 15.90 -9.49 -12.87
C SER A 65 14.48 -9.37 -13.42
N LEU A 66 13.49 -9.17 -12.54
CA LEU A 66 12.08 -8.97 -12.91
C LEU A 66 11.72 -7.52 -13.22
N LEU A 67 12.52 -6.54 -12.77
CA LEU A 67 12.26 -5.11 -13.00
C LEU A 67 12.15 -4.73 -14.49
N PRO A 68 12.99 -5.25 -15.41
CA PRO A 68 12.83 -5.00 -16.84
C PRO A 68 11.47 -5.45 -17.38
N PHE A 69 10.97 -6.61 -16.91
CA PHE A 69 9.67 -7.14 -17.29
C PHE A 69 8.53 -6.26 -16.76
N ILE A 70 8.55 -5.90 -15.47
CA ILE A 70 7.60 -4.96 -14.85
C ILE A 70 7.54 -3.65 -15.64
N ARG A 71 8.70 -3.07 -15.97
CA ARG A 71 8.79 -1.83 -16.75
C ARG A 71 8.17 -1.97 -18.15
N GLN A 72 8.34 -3.13 -18.79
CA GLN A 72 7.77 -3.38 -20.11
C GLN A 72 6.23 -3.38 -20.05
N ILE A 73 5.65 -4.07 -19.07
CA ILE A 73 4.19 -4.09 -18.86
C ILE A 73 3.65 -2.67 -18.65
N LEU A 74 4.32 -1.87 -17.81
CA LEU A 74 3.92 -0.48 -17.57
C LEU A 74 3.99 0.40 -18.83
N ARG A 75 5.02 0.22 -19.66
CA ARG A 75 5.13 0.93 -20.95
C ARG A 75 4.03 0.53 -21.91
N ASP A 76 3.64 -0.74 -21.92
CA ASP A 76 2.51 -1.22 -22.72
C ASP A 76 1.17 -0.70 -22.17
N ALA A 77 1.03 -0.62 -20.85
CA ALA A 77 -0.14 -0.09 -20.15
C ALA A 77 -0.36 1.40 -20.42
N LYS A 78 0.72 2.16 -20.62
CA LYS A 78 0.69 3.60 -20.93
C LYS A 78 0.18 3.89 -22.34
N ARG A 79 0.19 2.91 -23.25
CA ARG A 79 -0.19 3.15 -24.64
C ARG A 79 -1.64 3.64 -24.72
N PRO A 80 -1.94 4.65 -25.55
CA PRO A 80 -3.30 5.16 -25.70
C PRO A 80 -4.27 4.04 -26.08
N THR A 81 -5.28 3.82 -25.25
CA THR A 81 -6.37 2.89 -25.56
C THR A 81 -7.46 3.60 -26.36
N LYS A 82 -7.96 2.92 -27.40
CA LYS A 82 -9.11 3.41 -28.19
C LYS A 82 -10.44 3.19 -27.49
N ARG A 83 -10.45 2.49 -26.34
CA ARG A 83 -11.67 2.13 -25.60
C ARG A 83 -12.00 3.22 -24.59
N VAL A 84 -13.28 3.55 -24.49
CA VAL A 84 -13.78 4.44 -23.43
C VAL A 84 -13.79 3.65 -22.12
N LEU A 85 -13.13 4.18 -21.09
CA LEU A 85 -13.15 3.58 -19.77
C LEU A 85 -14.53 3.75 -19.12
N SER A 86 -15.07 2.69 -18.55
CA SER A 86 -16.18 2.82 -17.60
C SER A 86 -15.67 3.39 -16.27
N ALA A 87 -16.59 3.86 -15.41
CA ALA A 87 -16.22 4.33 -14.07
C ALA A 87 -15.56 3.21 -13.24
N ASN A 88 -16.11 1.99 -13.32
CA ASN A 88 -15.58 0.82 -12.61
C ASN A 88 -14.18 0.44 -13.13
N ASP A 89 -13.95 0.45 -14.45
CA ASP A 89 -12.63 0.17 -15.03
C ASP A 89 -11.60 1.23 -14.61
N THR A 90 -12.02 2.49 -14.54
CA THR A 90 -11.17 3.59 -14.08
C THR A 90 -10.76 3.41 -12.62
N GLU A 91 -11.70 3.04 -11.75
CA GLU A 91 -11.44 2.81 -10.32
C GLU A 91 -10.55 1.58 -10.10
N ALA A 92 -10.81 0.48 -10.79
CA ALA A 92 -9.99 -0.72 -10.72
C ALA A 92 -8.56 -0.45 -11.21
N LEU A 93 -8.41 0.31 -12.30
CA LEU A 93 -7.10 0.72 -12.80
C LEU A 93 -6.35 1.60 -11.79
N LYS A 94 -7.01 2.60 -11.22
CA LYS A 94 -6.41 3.47 -10.18
C LYS A 94 -5.99 2.67 -8.96
N THR A 95 -6.82 1.72 -8.53
CA THR A 95 -6.52 0.86 -7.38
C THR A 95 -5.28 0.00 -7.64
N ALA A 96 -5.18 -0.63 -8.81
CA ALA A 96 -4.02 -1.43 -9.21
C ALA A 96 -2.73 -0.57 -9.30
N LEU A 97 -2.81 0.62 -9.92
CA LEU A 97 -1.67 1.54 -10.05
C LEU A 97 -1.20 2.09 -8.70
N TYR A 98 -2.14 2.44 -7.81
CA TYR A 98 -1.82 2.87 -6.45
C TYR A 98 -1.13 1.74 -5.67
N GLY A 99 -1.68 0.52 -5.75
CA GLY A 99 -1.09 -0.67 -5.15
C GLY A 99 0.36 -0.91 -5.61
N CYS A 100 0.60 -0.79 -6.92
CA CYS A 100 1.95 -0.92 -7.49
C CYS A 100 2.88 0.17 -6.96
N THR A 101 2.42 1.42 -6.97
CA THR A 101 3.20 2.59 -6.57
C THR A 101 3.64 2.51 -5.12
N GLU A 102 2.73 2.16 -4.22
CA GLU A 102 3.04 1.99 -2.80
C GLU A 102 4.11 0.91 -2.57
N LYS A 103 3.97 -0.24 -3.23
CA LYS A 103 4.92 -1.35 -3.08
C LYS A 103 6.28 -1.03 -3.70
N ALA A 104 6.29 -0.41 -4.88
CA ALA A 104 7.51 0.00 -5.57
C ALA A 104 8.28 1.07 -4.78
N ASN A 105 7.59 2.07 -4.21
CA ASN A 105 8.22 3.06 -3.35
C ASN A 105 8.83 2.44 -2.09
N LYS A 106 8.12 1.52 -1.42
CA LYS A 106 8.68 0.78 -0.28
C LYS A 106 9.92 0.00 -0.67
N LEU A 107 9.89 -0.69 -1.81
CA LEU A 107 11.04 -1.44 -2.32
C LEU A 107 12.23 -0.51 -2.58
N LEU A 108 12.00 0.62 -3.27
CA LEU A 108 13.02 1.64 -3.53
C LEU A 108 13.68 2.14 -2.24
N GLU A 109 12.87 2.51 -1.24
CA GLU A 109 13.37 3.02 0.03
C GLU A 109 14.14 1.98 0.83
N ILE A 110 13.72 0.71 0.79
CA ILE A 110 14.48 -0.40 1.39
C ILE A 110 15.87 -0.50 0.73
N LEU A 111 15.95 -0.55 -0.60
CA LEU A 111 17.22 -0.69 -1.31
C LEU A 111 18.16 0.50 -1.04
N LYS A 112 17.64 1.74 -1.10
CA LYS A 112 18.39 2.95 -0.75
C LYS A 112 18.93 2.91 0.69
N LYS A 113 18.12 2.45 1.65
CA LYS A 113 18.54 2.35 3.06
C LYS A 113 19.62 1.28 3.25
N ILE A 114 19.54 0.15 2.55
CA ILE A 114 20.59 -0.88 2.58
C ILE A 114 21.90 -0.32 1.99
N ALA A 115 21.84 0.33 0.84
CA ALA A 115 23.01 0.92 0.17
C ALA A 115 23.75 1.93 1.07
N LYS A 116 23.03 2.71 1.88
CA LYS A 116 23.61 3.68 2.82
C LYS A 116 24.19 3.06 4.09
N LYS A 117 23.72 1.88 4.49
CA LYS A 117 24.02 1.28 5.81
C LYS A 117 24.92 0.05 5.75
N THR A 118 25.36 -0.36 4.56
CA THR A 118 26.19 -1.56 4.37
C THR A 118 27.60 -1.17 3.93
N ASN A 119 28.61 -1.70 4.63
CA ASN A 119 30.02 -1.47 4.34
C ASN A 119 30.61 -2.67 3.58
N GLY A 120 30.13 -2.93 2.36
CA GLY A 120 30.64 -4.02 1.50
C GLY A 120 30.19 -5.44 1.89
N GLN A 121 29.32 -5.58 2.90
CA GLN A 121 28.70 -6.84 3.29
C GLN A 121 27.22 -6.63 3.62
N PHE A 122 26.38 -7.59 3.23
CA PHE A 122 24.98 -7.62 3.61
C PHE A 122 24.85 -7.95 5.10
N ASN A 123 24.02 -7.20 5.81
CA ASN A 123 23.74 -7.41 7.22
C ASN A 123 22.23 -7.65 7.42
N SER A 124 21.88 -8.88 7.79
CA SER A 124 20.49 -9.32 7.97
C SER A 124 19.78 -8.54 9.08
N SER A 125 20.46 -8.18 10.17
CA SER A 125 19.89 -7.35 11.25
C SER A 125 19.57 -5.93 10.79
N VAL A 126 20.43 -5.34 9.97
CA VAL A 126 20.18 -4.02 9.36
C VAL A 126 19.00 -4.09 8.41
N TYR A 127 18.96 -5.11 7.54
CA TYR A 127 17.84 -5.33 6.62
C TYR A 127 16.52 -5.53 7.38
N ARG A 128 16.53 -6.39 8.40
CA ARG A 128 15.38 -6.62 9.30
C ARG A 128 14.85 -5.32 9.88
N ALA A 129 15.73 -4.49 10.45
CA ALA A 129 15.34 -3.20 11.03
C ALA A 129 14.72 -2.26 9.99
N ILE A 130 15.23 -2.28 8.75
CA ILE A 130 14.68 -1.50 7.65
C ILE A 130 13.27 -1.98 7.28
N ILE A 131 13.07 -3.27 6.99
CA ILE A 131 11.76 -3.77 6.53
C ILE A 131 10.69 -3.66 7.62
N ILE A 132 11.09 -3.75 8.90
CA ILE A 132 10.20 -3.54 10.03
C ILE A 132 9.61 -2.13 10.03
N GLN A 133 10.42 -1.10 9.72
CA GLN A 133 9.94 0.27 9.58
C GLN A 133 8.93 0.43 8.43
N HIS A 134 8.98 -0.46 7.43
CA HIS A 134 8.14 -0.44 6.24
C HIS A 134 7.02 -1.49 6.26
N GLY A 135 6.59 -1.96 7.44
CA GLY A 135 5.44 -2.87 7.57
C GLY A 135 5.80 -4.36 7.48
N LYS A 136 7.05 -4.71 7.76
CA LYS A 136 7.58 -6.10 7.74
C LYS A 136 7.53 -6.75 6.35
N HIS A 137 7.48 -5.95 5.28
CA HIS A 137 7.48 -6.46 3.91
C HIS A 137 8.90 -6.74 3.43
N ARG A 138 9.18 -8.01 3.10
CA ARG A 138 10.41 -8.42 2.45
C ARG A 138 10.43 -7.97 0.97
N VAL A 139 11.62 -7.87 0.38
CA VAL A 139 11.78 -7.45 -1.03
C VAL A 139 11.01 -8.35 -2.00
N GLU A 140 11.03 -9.67 -1.78
CA GLU A 140 10.30 -10.64 -2.59
C GLU A 140 8.78 -10.52 -2.44
N THR A 141 8.30 -10.16 -1.24
CA THR A 141 6.87 -9.95 -0.98
C THR A 141 6.36 -8.68 -1.65
N LEU A 142 7.18 -7.62 -1.65
CA LEU A 142 6.86 -6.38 -2.39
C LEU A 142 6.83 -6.63 -3.89
N ALA A 143 7.81 -7.35 -4.42
CA ALA A 143 7.87 -7.70 -5.84
C ALA A 143 6.70 -8.59 -6.27
N ASP A 144 6.36 -9.63 -5.50
CA ASP A 144 5.18 -10.47 -5.77
C ASP A 144 3.88 -9.64 -5.80
N GLY A 145 3.72 -8.73 -4.83
CA GLY A 145 2.56 -7.85 -4.78
C GLY A 145 2.48 -6.89 -5.97
N ILE A 146 3.62 -6.40 -6.49
CA ILE A 146 3.65 -5.61 -7.74
C ILE A 146 3.19 -6.46 -8.92
N LEU A 147 3.70 -7.69 -9.06
CA LEU A 147 3.30 -8.59 -10.14
C LEU A 147 1.81 -8.95 -10.05
N GLN A 148 1.28 -9.14 -8.85
CA GLN A 148 -0.14 -9.38 -8.62
C GLN A 148 -1.00 -8.19 -9.06
N ASP A 149 -0.63 -6.96 -8.67
CA ASP A 149 -1.35 -5.75 -9.06
C ASP A 149 -1.28 -5.51 -10.58
N LEU A 150 -0.13 -5.80 -11.20
CA LEU A 150 0.01 -5.77 -12.66
C LEU A 150 -0.87 -6.84 -13.33
N GLY A 151 -1.02 -8.02 -12.73
CA GLY A 151 -1.96 -9.05 -13.16
C GLY A 151 -3.39 -8.51 -13.19
N ALA A 152 -3.82 -7.88 -12.10
CA ALA A 152 -5.14 -7.24 -12.05
C ALA A 152 -5.27 -6.14 -13.11
N LEU A 153 -4.24 -5.32 -13.30
CA LEU A 153 -4.21 -4.28 -14.32
C LEU A 153 -4.40 -4.85 -15.73
N VAL A 154 -3.64 -5.86 -16.14
CA VAL A 154 -3.70 -6.39 -17.52
C VAL A 154 -4.99 -7.15 -17.82
N THR A 155 -5.70 -7.65 -16.79
CA THR A 155 -7.02 -8.28 -16.97
C THR A 155 -8.14 -7.29 -17.29
N LEU A 156 -7.91 -5.98 -17.13
CA LEU A 156 -8.95 -5.00 -17.38
C LEU A 156 -9.39 -4.99 -18.85
N PRO A 157 -10.70 -4.89 -19.13
CA PRO A 157 -11.24 -4.92 -20.50
C PRO A 157 -10.72 -3.79 -21.41
N ILE A 158 -10.11 -2.74 -20.84
CA ILE A 158 -9.56 -1.61 -21.58
C ILE A 158 -8.30 -1.97 -22.35
N TYR A 159 -7.60 -3.03 -21.92
CA TYR A 159 -6.34 -3.47 -22.50
C TYR A 159 -6.56 -4.47 -23.63
N PRO A 160 -5.71 -4.42 -24.67
CA PRO A 160 -5.81 -5.32 -25.81
C PRO A 160 -5.38 -6.76 -25.45
N ALA A 161 -5.81 -7.72 -26.28
CA ALA A 161 -5.64 -9.15 -26.00
C ALA A 161 -4.16 -9.59 -25.94
N ASP A 162 -3.26 -8.90 -26.63
CA ASP A 162 -1.81 -9.11 -26.54
C ASP A 162 -1.26 -8.78 -25.15
N MET A 163 -1.81 -7.76 -24.47
CA MET A 163 -1.46 -7.46 -23.10
C MET A 163 -2.02 -8.51 -22.12
N GLN A 164 -3.22 -9.01 -22.37
CA GLN A 164 -3.81 -10.11 -21.58
C GLN A 164 -2.99 -11.41 -21.69
N ARG A 165 -2.29 -11.64 -22.80
CA ARG A 165 -1.36 -12.78 -22.93
C ARG A 165 -0.16 -12.70 -21.98
N GLN A 166 0.13 -11.53 -21.41
CA GLN A 166 1.20 -11.35 -20.43
C GLN A 166 0.85 -11.92 -19.05
N ILE A 167 -0.42 -12.31 -18.80
CA ILE A 167 -0.87 -12.92 -17.53
C ILE A 167 -0.06 -14.18 -17.20
N GLU A 168 0.13 -15.08 -18.17
CA GLU A 168 0.93 -16.30 -17.95
C GLU A 168 2.38 -15.96 -17.61
N SER A 169 2.95 -14.93 -18.25
CA SER A 169 4.31 -14.46 -17.93
C SER A 169 4.40 -13.84 -16.53
N LEU A 170 3.36 -13.14 -16.07
CA LEU A 170 3.24 -12.63 -14.71
C LEU A 170 3.14 -13.77 -13.69
N GLU A 171 2.33 -14.79 -13.95
CA GLU A 171 2.21 -15.98 -13.09
C GLU A 171 3.54 -16.74 -13.00
N ASN A 172 4.21 -16.94 -14.13
CA ASN A 172 5.54 -17.55 -14.17
C ASN A 172 6.57 -16.73 -13.37
N ALA A 173 6.55 -15.40 -13.48
CA ALA A 173 7.44 -14.53 -12.70
C ALA A 173 7.19 -14.66 -11.19
N ARG A 174 5.93 -14.78 -10.76
CA ARG A 174 5.56 -15.02 -9.36
C ARG A 174 5.99 -16.41 -8.89
N GLU A 175 5.84 -17.42 -9.73
CA GLU A 175 6.31 -18.78 -9.44
C GLU A 175 7.83 -18.82 -9.26
N VAL A 176 8.57 -18.11 -10.10
CA VAL A 176 10.03 -17.95 -9.96
C VAL A 176 10.37 -17.33 -8.61
N LEU A 177 9.72 -16.24 -8.20
CA LEU A 177 9.94 -15.62 -6.89
C LEU A 177 9.62 -16.57 -5.73
N ALA A 178 8.52 -17.31 -5.82
CA ALA A 178 8.08 -18.24 -4.77
C ALA A 178 9.04 -19.42 -4.57
N LYS A 179 9.80 -19.81 -5.60
CA LYS A 179 10.79 -20.89 -5.54
C LYS A 179 12.11 -20.46 -4.89
N VAL A 180 12.39 -19.16 -4.76
CA VAL A 180 13.65 -18.69 -4.15
C VAL A 180 13.53 -18.67 -2.64
N SER A 181 14.61 -19.02 -1.94
CA SER A 181 14.67 -18.95 -0.48
C SER A 181 14.40 -17.52 0.01
N PRO A 182 13.52 -17.32 1.01
CA PRO A 182 13.19 -16.00 1.54
C PRO A 182 14.42 -15.18 1.95
N SER A 183 14.34 -13.85 1.81
CA SER A 183 15.45 -12.97 2.20
C SER A 183 15.73 -12.95 3.71
N LEU A 184 14.72 -13.29 4.52
CA LEU A 184 14.77 -13.49 5.97
C LEU A 184 13.77 -14.59 6.35
N ALA A 185 14.09 -15.37 7.38
CA ALA A 185 13.18 -16.38 7.91
C ALA A 185 11.98 -15.72 8.61
N ASP A 186 10.84 -16.41 8.67
CA ASP A 186 9.66 -15.89 9.38
C ASP A 186 9.93 -15.73 10.88
N SER A 187 10.80 -16.56 11.45
CA SER A 187 11.29 -16.41 12.83
C SER A 187 12.04 -15.11 13.05
N ASP A 188 12.70 -14.57 12.02
CA ASP A 188 13.34 -13.26 12.12
C ASP A 188 12.28 -12.15 12.24
N LEU A 189 11.09 -12.33 11.66
CA LEU A 189 10.01 -11.36 11.72
C LEU A 189 9.11 -11.51 12.95
N ALA A 190 9.21 -12.65 13.66
CA ALA A 190 8.48 -12.91 14.87
C ALA A 190 8.80 -11.88 15.96
N GLU A 191 7.78 -11.47 16.71
CA GLU A 191 8.00 -10.59 17.84
C GLU A 191 8.54 -11.39 19.03
N PRO A 192 9.61 -10.91 19.69
CA PRO A 192 10.05 -11.53 20.92
C PRO A 192 8.92 -11.52 21.95
N PRO A 193 8.76 -12.57 22.77
CA PRO A 193 7.82 -12.55 23.88
C PRO A 193 8.13 -11.33 24.76
N ARG A 194 7.13 -10.47 24.99
CA ARG A 194 7.19 -9.22 25.80
C ARG A 194 7.83 -7.99 25.13
N ALA A 195 7.96 -7.97 23.81
CA ALA A 195 8.34 -6.74 23.11
C ALA A 195 7.13 -5.80 22.94
N ALA A 196 7.26 -4.54 23.41
CA ALA A 196 6.38 -3.45 23.01
C ALA A 196 7.04 -2.74 21.82
N ASN A 197 6.56 -2.98 20.61
CA ASN A 197 7.10 -2.36 19.40
C ASN A 197 6.09 -1.38 18.81
N LEU A 198 6.55 -0.18 18.47
CA LEU A 198 5.78 0.77 17.65
C LEU A 198 6.40 0.80 16.25
N TYR A 199 5.57 0.66 15.22
CA TYR A 199 5.99 0.66 13.81
C TYR A 199 5.26 1.72 13.00
N GLY A 200 5.98 2.37 12.08
CA GLY A 200 5.47 3.41 11.19
C GLY A 200 6.03 4.82 11.47
N ASP A 201 5.87 5.72 10.49
CA ASP A 201 6.25 7.12 10.65
C ASP A 201 5.43 7.76 11.79
N HIS A 202 6.13 8.45 12.71
CA HIS A 202 5.61 9.04 13.97
C HIS A 202 5.43 8.09 15.18
N SER A 203 5.94 6.86 15.09
CA SER A 203 6.02 5.97 16.26
C SER A 203 6.96 6.53 17.35
N ARG A 204 6.40 7.10 18.43
CA ARG A 204 7.16 7.56 19.61
C ARG A 204 6.67 6.85 20.86
N GLN A 205 7.58 6.20 21.57
CA GLN A 205 7.32 5.69 22.91
C GLN A 205 8.09 6.55 23.91
N TYR A 206 7.38 7.31 24.74
CA TYR A 206 7.99 8.06 25.83
C TYR A 206 8.13 7.15 27.04
N ASN A 207 9.25 6.43 27.11
CA ASN A 207 9.57 5.58 28.26
C ASN A 207 10.26 6.41 29.34
N GLN A 208 9.61 6.56 30.49
CA GLN A 208 10.22 7.14 31.69
C GLN A 208 10.94 6.04 32.47
N PHE A 209 12.26 6.16 32.61
CA PHE A 209 13.08 5.29 33.46
C PHE A 209 13.39 6.03 34.77
N GLY A 210 12.61 5.73 35.82
CA GLY A 210 12.68 6.35 37.14
C GLY A 210 11.32 6.27 37.85
N GLU A 211 11.25 6.63 39.12
CA GLU A 211 9.97 6.77 39.82
C GLU A 211 9.26 8.05 39.32
N GLY A 212 8.18 7.88 38.55
CA GLY A 212 7.39 8.98 38.00
C GLY A 212 6.25 8.50 37.10
N GLY A 213 5.15 9.26 37.07
CA GLY A 213 3.97 8.93 36.26
C GLY A 213 4.13 9.31 34.79
N GLN A 214 3.81 8.37 33.89
CA GLN A 214 3.85 8.58 32.44
C GLN A 214 2.58 9.31 31.95
N ARG A 215 2.75 10.44 31.24
CA ARG A 215 1.63 11.15 30.60
C ARG A 215 1.65 10.95 29.09
N MET A 216 0.62 10.29 28.56
CA MET A 216 0.37 10.22 27.12
C MET A 216 -0.13 11.57 26.64
N ALA A 217 0.64 12.24 25.80
CA ALA A 217 0.32 13.55 25.24
C ALA A 217 -0.28 13.40 23.84
N ASP A 218 -1.43 12.72 23.75
CA ASP A 218 -2.50 13.04 22.81
C ASP A 218 -3.81 12.38 23.30
N GLY A 219 -4.88 13.17 23.40
CA GLY A 219 -6.25 12.72 23.70
C GLY A 219 -6.49 11.84 24.94
N HIS A 220 -6.66 12.48 26.11
CA HIS A 220 -7.16 11.93 27.39
C HIS A 220 -6.20 11.07 28.23
N TYR A 221 -5.86 11.62 29.41
CA TYR A 221 -4.94 11.08 30.41
C TYR A 221 -5.65 10.20 31.45
N PHE A 222 -5.17 8.98 31.67
CA PHE A 222 -5.60 8.10 32.75
C PHE A 222 -4.40 7.64 33.58
N GLU A 223 -4.43 7.88 34.89
CA GLU A 223 -3.39 7.49 35.83
C GLU A 223 -4.01 6.57 36.89
N ALA A 224 -3.56 5.31 36.97
CA ALA A 224 -3.97 4.39 38.02
C ALA A 224 -2.85 4.23 39.03
N ARG A 225 -3.15 4.46 40.31
CA ARG A 225 -2.18 4.35 41.41
C ARG A 225 -2.06 2.90 41.92
N GLY A 226 -1.93 1.94 41.00
CA GLY A 226 -1.83 0.50 41.28
C GLY A 226 -1.91 -0.36 40.01
N ASN A 227 -1.87 -1.70 40.15
CA ASN A 227 -2.10 -2.62 39.04
C ASN A 227 -3.43 -2.28 38.35
N GLN A 228 -3.40 -2.05 37.03
CA GLN A 228 -4.61 -1.77 36.26
C GLN A 228 -5.33 -3.07 35.90
N THR A 229 -6.39 -3.38 36.65
CA THR A 229 -7.34 -4.45 36.31
C THR A 229 -8.55 -3.86 35.59
N PHE A 230 -8.77 -4.23 34.33
CA PHE A 230 -9.94 -3.84 33.57
C PHE A 230 -11.09 -4.83 33.83
N GLY A 231 -12.07 -4.39 34.62
CA GLY A 231 -13.30 -5.15 34.90
C GLY A 231 -14.53 -4.50 34.27
N MET A 232 -15.56 -5.30 33.98
CA MET A 232 -16.81 -4.85 33.37
C MET A 232 -17.93 -4.83 34.43
N PHE A 233 -18.63 -3.70 34.59
CA PHE A 233 -19.79 -3.62 35.51
C PHE A 233 -21.07 -4.13 34.82
N PRO A 234 -21.86 -5.02 35.45
CA PRO A 234 -23.15 -5.41 34.91
C PRO A 234 -24.14 -4.23 35.03
N PRO A 235 -25.09 -4.08 34.09
CA PRO A 235 -26.05 -2.98 34.12
C PRO A 235 -26.96 -3.08 35.35
N LYS A 236 -27.23 -1.94 35.99
CA LYS A 236 -28.10 -1.85 37.18
C LYS A 236 -29.56 -2.15 36.81
N SER A 237 -29.98 -3.39 37.00
CA SER A 237 -31.41 -3.69 37.21
C SER A 237 -31.74 -3.50 38.70
N PHE A 238 -32.55 -2.47 38.98
CA PHE A 238 -33.43 -2.26 40.14
C PHE A 238 -33.12 -3.03 41.44
N MET A 239 -32.54 -2.36 42.43
CA MET A 239 -32.79 -2.72 43.84
C MET A 239 -33.94 -1.85 44.35
N ASN A 240 -35.09 -2.49 44.52
CA ASN A 240 -36.17 -1.95 45.33
C ASN A 240 -35.84 -2.11 46.82
N SER A 241 -36.39 -1.15 47.54
CA SER A 241 -36.30 -0.86 48.97
C SER A 241 -36.49 -2.04 49.92
N SER A 242 -36.04 -1.77 51.16
CA SER A 242 -36.32 -2.41 52.45
C SER A 242 -35.24 -3.35 52.96
N GLU A 243 -35.01 -3.27 54.28
CA GLU A 243 -34.08 -4.02 55.13
C GLU A 243 -32.67 -3.41 55.27
N ILE A 244 -32.13 -3.06 56.44
CA ILE A 244 -32.49 -3.22 57.85
C ILE A 244 -31.73 -2.11 58.59
N ALA A 245 -32.45 -1.30 59.39
CA ALA A 245 -31.89 -0.63 60.56
C ALA A 245 -32.85 -0.89 61.72
N ALA A 246 -32.70 -2.07 62.31
CA ALA A 246 -33.25 -2.44 63.61
C ALA A 246 -32.13 -3.07 64.42
N GLY A 247 -31.93 -2.57 65.64
CA GLY A 247 -31.29 -3.32 66.72
C GLY A 247 -29.85 -2.94 67.07
N GLN A 248 -29.69 -1.91 67.91
CA GLN A 248 -29.24 -2.19 69.27
C GLN A 248 -30.45 -2.64 70.09
#